data_AF-A0A1Q6QNX1-F1
#
_entry.id   AF-A0A1Q6QNX1-F1
#
_cell.length_a   1.000
_cell.length_b   1.000
_cell.length_c   1.000
_cell.angle_alpha   90.00
_cell.angle_beta   90.00
_cell.angle_gamma   90.00
#
_symmetry.space_group_name_H-M   'P 1'
#
loop_
_entity.id
_entity.type
_entity.pdbx_description
1 polymer ?
#
loop_
_entity_poly.entity_id
_entity_poly.type
_entity_poly.pdbx_seq_one_letter_code
_entity_poly.pdbx_strand_id
1 'polypeptide(L)'
;MGGRAWIGRSCCNVQCRDNLSRIPALQSILEELHAGFVSEAAHSVARQQDLAQLEQQLTQAEIPFLPFKGSVLSQCYPAPQLRTMGDTDFLIRGKDRLHCHQLMCSLHYTPKEDPGAVWTYSDGVVTYEIHSHMFYEPLANQVDYQSYFDQAWRFARPLLDTSRYELDEGFHFLYLMAHTAKHIINKGCGLRPFLDMVFFIQQQNRNMNWVWITQQLEELDLLAFTQTCFALCEKWFGVSMPISSSPLEESFFLEATEKVFADGIFGHINQQNRAAAIAKQVHRSRLPRSLAFLADTWKKIFPPYRDMRHVPWYAFVNHRPYLMPVAWSYRFLYCLVHKPKASTDRLADPYTHQEEIAARENLITSWGL
;
A
#
# COMPACT_ATOMS: atom_id res chain seq x y z
N MET A 1 -14.71 2.49 -36.22
CA MET A 1 -15.40 1.23 -35.87
C MET A 1 -14.91 0.80 -34.49
N GLY A 2 -15.66 1.06 -33.40
CA GLY A 2 -15.11 0.84 -32.05
C GLY A 2 -16.14 0.81 -30.92
N GLY A 3 -17.41 0.49 -31.22
CA GLY A 3 -18.51 0.55 -30.25
C GLY A 3 -19.18 -0.80 -29.92
N ARG A 4 -18.61 -1.95 -30.34
CA ARG A 4 -19.30 -3.26 -30.27
C ARG A 4 -18.61 -4.33 -29.41
N ALA A 5 -17.64 -3.98 -28.57
CA ALA A 5 -16.95 -4.98 -27.73
C ALA A 5 -17.52 -5.15 -26.31
N TRP A 6 -18.35 -4.22 -25.83
CA TRP A 6 -18.78 -4.21 -24.42
C TRP A 6 -20.15 -4.82 -24.14
N ILE A 7 -21.04 -4.90 -25.13
CA ILE A 7 -22.34 -5.58 -25.00
C ILE A 7 -22.15 -7.11 -24.76
N GLY A 8 -20.96 -7.66 -25.07
CA GLY A 8 -20.62 -9.06 -24.80
C GLY A 8 -20.07 -9.35 -23.39
N ARG A 9 -19.66 -8.35 -22.58
CA ARG A 9 -18.97 -8.60 -21.29
C ARG A 9 -19.89 -8.62 -20.08
N SER A 10 -21.03 -7.93 -20.13
CA SER A 10 -22.16 -8.18 -19.21
C SER A 10 -22.64 -9.63 -19.28
N CYS A 11 -22.33 -10.31 -20.40
CA CYS A 11 -22.66 -11.71 -20.63
C CYS A 11 -21.76 -12.68 -19.84
N CYS A 12 -20.48 -12.40 -19.58
CA CYS A 12 -19.59 -13.39 -18.94
C CYS A 12 -19.93 -13.67 -17.48
N ASN A 13 -20.27 -12.65 -16.68
CA ASN A 13 -20.62 -12.87 -15.27
C ASN A 13 -21.98 -13.56 -15.14
N VAL A 14 -22.94 -13.14 -15.98
CA VAL A 14 -24.25 -13.81 -16.09
C VAL A 14 -24.08 -15.24 -16.59
N GLN A 15 -23.24 -15.49 -17.60
CA GLN A 15 -22.95 -16.83 -18.11
C GLN A 15 -22.23 -17.71 -17.09
N CYS A 16 -21.26 -17.19 -16.33
CA CYS A 16 -20.61 -17.94 -15.25
C CYS A 16 -21.63 -18.27 -14.16
N ARG A 17 -22.40 -17.30 -13.68
CA ARG A 17 -23.47 -17.53 -12.70
C ARG A 17 -24.47 -18.58 -13.21
N ASP A 18 -24.96 -18.43 -14.43
CA ASP A 18 -25.98 -19.31 -15.02
C ASP A 18 -25.43 -20.71 -15.33
N ASN A 19 -24.12 -20.85 -15.57
CA ASN A 19 -23.45 -22.14 -15.71
C ASN A 19 -23.23 -22.81 -14.34
N LEU A 20 -22.79 -22.05 -13.34
CA LEU A 20 -22.58 -22.54 -11.98
C LEU A 20 -23.92 -22.92 -11.33
N SER A 21 -25.01 -22.18 -11.58
CA SER A 21 -26.34 -22.42 -11.01
C SER A 21 -26.99 -23.70 -11.52
N ARG A 22 -26.43 -24.33 -12.57
CA ARG A 22 -26.86 -25.63 -13.08
C ARG A 22 -26.21 -26.80 -12.34
N ILE A 23 -25.27 -26.54 -11.44
CA ILE A 23 -24.56 -27.55 -10.66
C ILE A 23 -25.14 -27.53 -9.23
N PRO A 24 -26.02 -28.48 -8.84
CA PRO A 24 -26.71 -28.44 -7.54
C PRO A 24 -25.77 -28.40 -6.34
N ALA A 25 -24.59 -29.03 -6.46
CA ALA A 25 -23.56 -29.03 -5.42
C ALA A 25 -22.94 -27.65 -5.14
N LEU A 26 -23.10 -26.67 -6.06
CA LEU A 26 -22.57 -25.31 -5.92
C LEU A 26 -23.64 -24.29 -5.50
N GLN A 27 -24.87 -24.73 -5.24
CA GLN A 27 -25.98 -23.82 -4.94
C GLN A 27 -25.72 -22.97 -3.69
N SER A 28 -25.20 -23.58 -2.61
CA SER A 28 -24.83 -22.85 -1.39
C SER A 28 -23.72 -21.82 -1.63
N ILE A 29 -22.72 -22.18 -2.43
CA ILE A 29 -21.62 -21.28 -2.81
C ILE A 29 -22.15 -20.09 -3.62
N LEU A 30 -23.12 -20.32 -4.51
CA LEU A 30 -23.74 -19.23 -5.28
C LEU A 30 -24.56 -18.29 -4.41
N GLU A 31 -25.26 -18.82 -3.41
CA GLU A 31 -25.98 -18.02 -2.43
C GLU A 31 -25.03 -17.15 -1.60
N GLU A 32 -23.90 -17.72 -1.15
CA GLU A 32 -22.84 -16.98 -0.47
C GLU A 32 -22.22 -15.89 -1.35
N LEU A 33 -21.89 -16.21 -2.61
CA LEU A 33 -21.34 -15.24 -3.57
C LEU A 33 -22.34 -14.12 -3.86
N HIS A 34 -23.63 -14.46 -3.99
CA HIS A 34 -24.67 -13.47 -4.22
C HIS A 34 -24.88 -12.56 -3.00
N ALA A 35 -24.91 -13.11 -1.79
CA ALA A 35 -24.97 -12.33 -0.56
C ALA A 35 -23.76 -11.40 -0.42
N GLY A 36 -22.55 -11.91 -0.71
CA GLY A 36 -21.32 -11.12 -0.73
C GLY A 36 -21.38 -9.98 -1.76
N PHE A 37 -21.84 -10.26 -2.98
CA PHE A 37 -22.03 -9.24 -4.01
C PHE A 37 -22.99 -8.13 -3.56
N VAL A 38 -24.15 -8.50 -3.01
CA VAL A 38 -25.14 -7.51 -2.54
C VAL A 38 -24.57 -6.67 -1.40
N SER A 39 -23.84 -7.29 -0.47
CA SER A 39 -23.16 -6.59 0.63
C SER A 39 -22.15 -5.56 0.11
N GLU A 40 -21.24 -5.97 -0.79
CA GLU A 40 -20.22 -5.09 -1.37
C GLU A 40 -20.84 -3.95 -2.19
N ALA A 41 -21.91 -4.23 -2.93
CA ALA A 41 -22.64 -3.20 -3.66
C ALA A 41 -23.28 -2.17 -2.72
N ALA A 42 -23.90 -2.63 -1.61
CA ALA A 42 -24.48 -1.76 -0.60
C ALA A 42 -23.40 -0.89 0.09
N HIS A 43 -22.28 -1.49 0.48
CA HIS A 43 -21.14 -0.76 1.05
C HIS A 43 -20.54 0.26 0.07
N SER A 44 -20.46 -0.08 -1.21
CA SER A 44 -19.98 0.84 -2.26
C SER A 44 -20.89 2.07 -2.38
N VAL A 45 -22.21 1.86 -2.43
CA VAL A 45 -23.19 2.96 -2.49
C VAL A 45 -23.14 3.83 -1.24
N ALA A 46 -23.14 3.23 -0.05
CA ALA A 46 -23.05 3.95 1.22
C ALA A 46 -21.80 4.83 1.27
N ARG A 47 -20.64 4.27 0.88
CA ARG A 47 -19.37 5.02 0.83
C ARG A 47 -19.39 6.15 -0.19
N GLN A 48 -19.99 5.95 -1.36
CA GLN A 48 -20.06 7.01 -2.37
C GLN A 48 -20.94 8.17 -1.90
N GLN A 49 -22.05 7.88 -1.24
CA GLN A 49 -22.95 8.90 -0.69
C GLN A 49 -22.28 9.65 0.46
N ASP A 50 -21.65 8.92 1.38
CA ASP A 50 -20.94 9.50 2.52
C ASP A 50 -19.75 10.35 2.08
N LEU A 51 -18.94 9.88 1.12
CA LEU A 51 -17.86 10.66 0.53
C LEU A 51 -18.39 11.96 -0.08
N ALA A 52 -19.47 11.92 -0.86
CA ALA A 52 -20.06 13.12 -1.44
C ALA A 52 -20.49 14.15 -0.37
N GLN A 53 -21.01 13.70 0.77
CA GLN A 53 -21.35 14.59 1.89
C GLN A 53 -20.09 15.15 2.57
N LEU A 54 -19.09 14.31 2.81
CA LEU A 54 -17.83 14.73 3.41
C LEU A 54 -17.10 15.76 2.53
N GLU A 55 -17.12 15.59 1.20
CA GLU A 55 -16.52 16.55 0.26
C GLU A 55 -17.18 17.93 0.35
N GLN A 56 -18.50 17.99 0.59
CA GLN A 56 -19.19 19.26 0.83
C GLN A 56 -18.75 19.89 2.15
N GLN A 57 -18.61 19.10 3.22
CA GLN A 57 -18.14 19.59 4.53
C GLN A 57 -16.70 20.10 4.46
N LEU A 58 -15.81 19.38 3.77
CA LEU A 58 -14.42 19.81 3.53
C LEU A 58 -14.36 21.09 2.69
N THR A 59 -15.25 21.22 1.71
CA THR A 59 -15.36 22.43 0.89
C THR A 59 -15.82 23.63 1.74
N GLN A 60 -16.86 23.47 2.55
CA GLN A 60 -17.36 24.52 3.45
C GLN A 60 -16.33 24.94 4.51
N ALA A 61 -15.53 24.00 5.00
CA ALA A 61 -14.42 24.25 5.92
C ALA A 61 -13.15 24.75 5.24
N GLU A 62 -13.17 24.95 3.91
CA GLU A 62 -12.03 25.39 3.10
C GLU A 62 -10.77 24.51 3.28
N ILE A 63 -10.96 23.20 3.51
CA ILE A 63 -9.87 22.23 3.67
C ILE A 63 -9.55 21.60 2.31
N PRO A 64 -8.39 21.91 1.69
CA PRO A 64 -7.98 21.29 0.44
C PRO A 64 -7.72 19.80 0.64
N PHE A 65 -8.33 18.97 -0.20
CA PHE A 65 -8.18 17.52 -0.13
C PHE A 65 -8.01 16.91 -1.52
N LEU A 66 -7.28 15.79 -1.58
CA LEU A 66 -6.94 15.08 -2.81
C LEU A 66 -7.19 13.59 -2.61
N PRO A 67 -8.31 13.05 -3.10
CA PRO A 67 -8.58 11.61 -3.09
C PRO A 67 -7.60 10.86 -4.00
N PHE A 68 -7.16 9.67 -3.59
CA PHE A 68 -6.24 8.83 -4.38
C PHE A 68 -6.45 7.33 -4.09
N LYS A 69 -5.73 6.45 -4.80
CA LYS A 69 -5.90 4.99 -4.80
C LYS A 69 -7.35 4.58 -5.11
N GLY A 70 -7.81 3.50 -4.45
CA GLY A 70 -9.11 3.48 -3.78
C GLY A 70 -10.23 4.24 -4.47
N SER A 71 -10.53 5.39 -3.88
CA SER A 71 -11.64 6.26 -4.22
C SER A 71 -11.63 6.76 -5.68
N VAL A 72 -10.45 6.87 -6.30
CA VAL A 72 -10.30 7.29 -7.71
C VAL A 72 -10.38 6.08 -8.65
N LEU A 73 -9.71 4.99 -8.30
CA LEU A 73 -9.57 3.81 -9.16
C LEU A 73 -10.87 3.02 -9.34
N SER A 74 -11.80 3.08 -8.39
CA SER A 74 -13.11 2.42 -8.52
C SER A 74 -13.85 2.83 -9.78
N GLN A 75 -13.77 4.11 -10.17
CA GLN A 75 -14.43 4.63 -11.37
C GLN A 75 -13.80 4.12 -12.68
N CYS A 76 -12.60 3.52 -12.63
CA CYS A 76 -11.98 2.93 -13.81
C CYS A 76 -12.53 1.53 -14.14
N TYR A 77 -13.16 0.87 -13.17
CA TYR A 77 -13.70 -0.47 -13.34
C TYR A 77 -15.02 -0.44 -14.13
N PRO A 78 -15.32 -1.47 -14.95
CA PRO A 78 -16.58 -1.54 -15.69
C PRO A 78 -17.83 -1.52 -14.80
N ALA A 79 -17.69 -2.04 -13.58
CA ALA A 79 -18.69 -1.94 -12.51
C ALA A 79 -17.96 -1.47 -11.24
N PRO A 80 -17.98 -0.15 -10.93
CA PRO A 80 -17.24 0.42 -9.80
C PRO A 80 -17.55 -0.26 -8.46
N GLN A 81 -18.78 -0.74 -8.29
CA GLN A 81 -19.25 -1.42 -7.08
C GLN A 81 -18.57 -2.78 -6.84
N LEU A 82 -18.02 -3.39 -7.89
CA LEU A 82 -17.30 -4.66 -7.80
C LEU A 82 -15.84 -4.49 -7.40
N ARG A 83 -15.32 -3.25 -7.42
CA ARG A 83 -14.00 -2.97 -6.87
C ARG A 83 -14.13 -2.78 -5.37
N THR A 84 -14.10 -3.88 -4.64
CA THR A 84 -14.17 -3.89 -3.17
C THR A 84 -13.05 -3.02 -2.57
N MET A 85 -13.35 -2.26 -1.52
CA MET A 85 -12.40 -1.33 -0.87
C MET A 85 -12.56 -1.43 0.64
N GLY A 86 -11.45 -1.34 1.39
CA GLY A 86 -11.49 -1.31 2.86
C GLY A 86 -11.79 0.10 3.37
N ASP A 87 -11.13 1.08 2.77
CA ASP A 87 -11.05 2.47 3.23
C ASP A 87 -11.14 3.45 2.04
N THR A 88 -11.23 4.73 2.37
CA THR A 88 -11.12 5.85 1.43
C THR A 88 -9.92 6.69 1.84
N ASP A 89 -8.87 6.66 1.04
CA ASP A 89 -7.69 7.52 1.22
C ASP A 89 -7.90 8.90 0.60
N PHE A 90 -7.50 9.94 1.34
CA PHE A 90 -7.24 11.25 0.76
C PHE A 90 -6.11 12.00 1.47
N LEU A 91 -5.42 12.83 0.69
CA LEU A 91 -4.30 13.67 1.13
C LEU A 91 -4.83 15.06 1.45
N ILE A 92 -4.41 15.60 2.59
CA ILE A 92 -4.61 17.00 2.97
C ILE A 92 -3.25 17.69 3.11
N ARG A 93 -3.24 19.03 3.14
CA ARG A 93 -1.99 19.75 3.48
C ARG A 93 -1.69 19.55 4.96
N GLY A 94 -0.42 19.41 5.31
CA GLY A 94 -0.01 19.16 6.71
C GLY A 94 -0.52 20.21 7.71
N LYS A 95 -0.61 21.48 7.29
CA LYS A 95 -1.15 22.59 8.11
C LYS A 95 -2.63 22.42 8.47
N ASP A 96 -3.40 21.71 7.64
CA ASP A 96 -4.86 21.56 7.79
C ASP A 96 -5.23 20.33 8.64
N ARG A 97 -4.23 19.59 9.13
CA ARG A 97 -4.45 18.32 9.85
C ARG A 97 -5.28 18.45 11.11
N LEU A 98 -5.01 19.45 11.95
CA LEU A 98 -5.78 19.67 13.17
C LEU A 98 -7.21 20.14 12.86
N HIS A 99 -7.36 21.03 11.87
CA HIS A 99 -8.67 21.52 11.43
C HIS A 99 -9.52 20.37 10.86
N CYS A 100 -8.93 19.54 10.01
CA CYS A 100 -9.59 18.35 9.47
C CYS A 100 -10.00 17.37 10.57
N HIS A 101 -9.15 17.15 11.58
CA HIS A 101 -9.53 16.32 12.73
C HIS A 101 -10.71 16.87 13.51
N GLN A 102 -10.72 18.17 13.80
CA GLN A 102 -11.84 18.82 14.47
C GLN A 102 -13.13 18.67 13.66
N LEU A 103 -13.05 18.85 12.34
CA LEU A 103 -14.18 18.62 11.44
C LEU A 103 -14.67 17.16 11.54
N MET A 104 -13.79 16.18 11.34
CA MET A 104 -14.16 14.76 11.38
C MET A 104 -14.80 14.37 12.72
N CYS A 105 -14.27 14.85 13.85
CA CYS A 105 -14.81 14.62 15.19
C CYS A 105 -16.10 15.39 15.48
N SER A 106 -16.33 16.54 14.82
CA SER A 106 -17.59 17.29 14.91
C SER A 106 -18.71 16.65 14.11
N LEU A 107 -18.35 15.88 13.09
CA LEU A 107 -19.23 14.96 12.39
C LEU A 107 -19.40 13.68 13.22
N HIS A 108 -19.89 12.61 12.60
CA HIS A 108 -20.22 11.36 13.29
C HIS A 108 -19.06 10.35 13.30
N TYR A 109 -17.86 10.72 12.82
CA TYR A 109 -16.73 9.80 12.72
C TYR A 109 -15.93 9.72 14.02
N THR A 110 -15.58 8.50 14.41
CA THR A 110 -14.72 8.24 15.56
C THR A 110 -13.26 8.07 15.10
N PRO A 111 -12.30 8.84 15.65
CA PRO A 111 -10.89 8.63 15.38
C PRO A 111 -10.39 7.35 16.04
N LYS A 112 -9.43 6.68 15.41
CA LYS A 112 -8.70 5.58 16.05
C LYS A 112 -7.83 6.09 17.21
N GLU A 113 -7.78 5.34 18.32
CA GLU A 113 -7.06 5.74 19.56
C GLU A 113 -5.57 6.04 19.35
N ASP A 114 -4.88 5.19 18.58
CA ASP A 114 -3.51 5.45 18.12
C ASP A 114 -3.54 5.65 16.60
N PRO A 115 -3.50 6.92 16.15
CA PRO A 115 -3.65 7.22 14.74
C PRO A 115 -2.32 7.10 13.99
N GLY A 116 -1.18 6.84 14.65
CA GLY A 116 0.12 6.74 13.96
C GLY A 116 0.39 7.89 12.98
N ALA A 117 0.97 7.56 11.82
CA ALA A 117 1.29 8.54 10.78
C ALA A 117 0.10 8.92 9.86
N VAL A 118 -0.92 8.05 9.78
CA VAL A 118 -2.11 8.19 8.93
C VAL A 118 -3.35 8.21 9.81
N TRP A 119 -4.09 9.32 9.83
CA TRP A 119 -5.21 9.46 10.76
C TRP A 119 -6.44 8.74 10.23
N THR A 120 -6.82 7.65 10.91
CA THR A 120 -8.00 6.83 10.55
C THR A 120 -9.23 7.27 11.32
N TYR A 121 -10.36 7.37 10.60
CA TYR A 121 -11.67 7.70 11.15
C TYR A 121 -12.71 6.71 10.63
N SER A 122 -13.67 6.31 11.47
CA SER A 122 -14.75 5.42 11.07
C SER A 122 -16.03 5.69 11.85
N ASP A 123 -17.18 5.43 11.22
CA ASP A 123 -18.51 5.37 11.84
C ASP A 123 -19.03 3.93 12.04
N GLY A 124 -18.18 2.93 11.75
CA GLY A 124 -18.55 1.51 11.74
C GLY A 124 -19.02 0.96 10.38
N VAL A 125 -19.30 1.83 9.39
CA VAL A 125 -19.72 1.46 8.03
C VAL A 125 -18.68 1.88 7.00
N VAL A 126 -18.21 3.11 7.09
CA VAL A 126 -17.16 3.68 6.23
C VAL A 126 -15.90 3.95 7.05
N THR A 127 -14.76 3.89 6.37
CA THR A 127 -13.46 4.18 6.98
C THR A 127 -12.69 5.14 6.08
N TYR A 128 -12.18 6.20 6.68
CA TYR A 128 -11.33 7.19 6.04
C TYR A 128 -9.90 7.10 6.57
N GLU A 129 -8.94 7.09 5.66
CA GLU A 129 -7.52 7.27 5.99
C GLU A 129 -7.06 8.63 5.48
N ILE A 130 -6.74 9.53 6.42
CA ILE A 130 -6.35 10.92 6.12
C ILE A 130 -4.84 11.06 6.22
N HIS A 131 -4.24 11.36 5.07
CA HIS A 131 -2.81 11.44 4.87
C HIS A 131 -2.33 12.90 4.86
N SER A 132 -1.15 13.16 5.42
CA SER A 132 -0.43 14.43 5.24
C SER A 132 0.81 14.29 4.35
N HIS A 133 1.24 13.05 4.12
CA HIS A 133 2.27 12.63 3.18
C HIS A 133 1.69 11.45 2.40
N MET A 134 1.97 11.32 1.11
CA MET A 134 1.44 10.17 0.35
C MET A 134 2.20 8.86 0.70
N PHE A 135 3.46 8.99 1.11
CA PHE A 135 4.34 7.86 1.40
C PHE A 135 5.12 8.12 2.69
N TYR A 136 5.17 7.14 3.59
CA TYR A 136 5.73 7.32 4.95
C TYR A 136 6.93 6.42 5.24
N GLU A 137 7.08 5.33 4.49
CA GLU A 137 8.04 4.28 4.79
C GLU A 137 9.06 4.20 3.67
N PRO A 138 10.35 3.96 3.94
CA PRO A 138 11.29 3.62 2.87
C PRO A 138 10.92 2.27 2.25
N LEU A 139 11.33 2.02 1.00
CA LEU A 139 11.33 0.67 0.43
C LEU A 139 12.66 -0.06 0.71
N ALA A 140 12.87 -1.18 0.04
CA ALA A 140 14.07 -2.00 0.16
C ALA A 140 15.29 -1.41 -0.59
N ASN A 141 15.20 -0.18 -1.10
CA ASN A 141 16.28 0.53 -1.80
C ASN A 141 16.63 1.86 -1.07
N GLN A 142 17.45 2.71 -1.69
CA GLN A 142 17.94 3.96 -1.09
C GLN A 142 17.12 5.21 -1.47
N VAL A 143 16.08 5.06 -2.29
CA VAL A 143 15.27 6.18 -2.78
C VAL A 143 14.44 6.78 -1.64
N ASP A 144 14.38 8.11 -1.60
CA ASP A 144 13.52 8.86 -0.66
C ASP A 144 12.12 9.09 -1.25
N TYR A 145 11.30 8.04 -1.18
CA TYR A 145 9.93 8.06 -1.70
C TYR A 145 9.03 9.08 -1.01
N GLN A 146 9.23 9.34 0.28
CA GLN A 146 8.42 10.33 0.99
C GLN A 146 8.65 11.72 0.40
N SER A 147 9.91 12.15 0.29
CA SER A 147 10.25 13.44 -0.32
C SER A 147 9.81 13.53 -1.77
N TYR A 148 9.92 12.44 -2.54
CA TYR A 148 9.45 12.40 -3.92
C TYR A 148 7.94 12.63 -4.01
N PHE A 149 7.14 11.86 -3.25
CA PHE A 149 5.68 11.92 -3.31
C PHE A 149 5.06 13.10 -2.53
N ASP A 150 5.80 13.77 -1.64
CA ASP A 150 5.37 15.03 -1.02
C ASP A 150 5.20 16.16 -2.04
N GLN A 151 5.69 15.99 -3.26
CA GLN A 151 5.47 16.89 -4.38
C GLN A 151 4.07 16.76 -5.01
N ALA A 152 3.21 15.85 -4.55
CA ALA A 152 1.88 15.57 -5.14
C ALA A 152 1.05 16.82 -5.43
N TRP A 153 1.09 17.82 -4.54
CA TRP A 153 0.36 19.08 -4.72
C TRP A 153 0.82 19.90 -5.94
N ARG A 154 2.04 19.68 -6.46
CA ARG A 154 2.53 20.28 -7.72
C ARG A 154 1.91 19.63 -8.95
N PHE A 155 1.49 18.38 -8.82
CA PHE A 155 0.82 17.57 -9.84
C PHE A 155 -0.69 17.52 -9.64
N ALA A 156 -1.22 18.33 -8.73
CA ALA A 156 -2.63 18.36 -8.38
C ALA A 156 -3.34 19.52 -9.08
N ARG A 157 -4.49 19.25 -9.70
CA ARG A 157 -5.33 20.23 -10.37
C ARG A 157 -6.59 20.49 -9.53
N PRO A 158 -6.94 21.74 -9.19
CA PRO A 158 -8.14 22.01 -8.41
C PRO A 158 -9.39 21.77 -9.25
N LEU A 159 -10.43 21.22 -8.63
CA LEU A 159 -11.77 21.16 -9.20
C LEU A 159 -12.52 22.44 -8.87
N LEU A 160 -13.10 23.08 -9.90
CA LEU A 160 -13.80 24.37 -9.78
C LEU A 160 -14.89 24.31 -8.70
N ASP A 161 -15.02 25.40 -7.94
CA ASP A 161 -16.03 25.60 -6.89
C ASP A 161 -16.02 24.56 -5.76
N THR A 162 -14.91 23.85 -5.57
CA THR A 162 -14.72 22.88 -4.47
C THR A 162 -13.34 23.01 -3.84
N SER A 163 -13.13 22.39 -2.68
CA SER A 163 -11.78 22.20 -2.11
C SER A 163 -11.09 20.92 -2.61
N ARG A 164 -11.68 20.22 -3.60
CA ARG A 164 -11.16 18.97 -4.14
C ARG A 164 -10.06 19.22 -5.15
N TYR A 165 -9.04 18.38 -5.12
CA TYR A 165 -7.99 18.31 -6.12
C TYR A 165 -7.96 16.94 -6.78
N GLU A 166 -7.61 16.93 -8.06
CA GLU A 166 -7.36 15.74 -8.86
C GLU A 166 -5.86 15.59 -9.10
N LEU A 167 -5.32 14.42 -8.81
CA LEU A 167 -3.92 14.12 -9.04
C LEU A 167 -3.69 13.79 -10.52
N ASP A 168 -2.59 14.28 -11.07
CA ASP A 168 -2.12 13.87 -12.38
C ASP A 168 -2.03 12.34 -12.51
N GLU A 169 -2.52 11.81 -13.62
CA GLU A 169 -2.70 10.38 -13.83
C GLU A 169 -1.35 9.65 -13.87
N GLY A 170 -0.32 10.28 -14.47
CA GLY A 170 1.04 9.73 -14.49
C GLY A 170 1.66 9.70 -13.10
N PHE A 171 1.53 10.79 -12.33
CA PHE A 171 2.02 10.83 -10.95
C PHE A 171 1.27 9.85 -10.04
N HIS A 172 -0.05 9.69 -10.23
CA HIS A 172 -0.84 8.70 -9.53
C HIS A 172 -0.40 7.27 -9.90
N PHE A 173 -0.09 6.99 -11.17
CA PHE A 173 0.44 5.70 -11.59
C PHE A 173 1.78 5.38 -10.89
N LEU A 174 2.71 6.34 -10.84
CA LEU A 174 3.99 6.17 -10.11
C LEU A 174 3.74 5.84 -8.63
N TYR A 175 2.78 6.51 -8.00
CA TYR A 175 2.37 6.22 -6.64
C TYR A 175 1.84 4.80 -6.47
N LEU A 176 0.99 4.33 -7.39
CA LEU A 176 0.45 2.97 -7.36
C LEU A 176 1.55 1.92 -7.52
N MET A 177 2.56 2.17 -8.35
CA MET A 177 3.72 1.28 -8.47
C MET A 177 4.51 1.21 -7.17
N ALA A 178 4.86 2.36 -6.57
CA ALA A 178 5.58 2.40 -5.31
C ALA A 178 4.79 1.76 -4.15
N HIS A 179 3.47 1.97 -4.11
CA HIS A 179 2.58 1.36 -3.14
C HIS A 179 2.47 -0.16 -3.34
N THR A 180 2.44 -0.64 -4.58
CA THR A 180 2.42 -2.08 -4.88
C THR A 180 3.73 -2.74 -4.48
N ALA A 181 4.87 -2.11 -4.79
CA ALA A 181 6.19 -2.54 -4.33
C ALA A 181 6.25 -2.62 -2.80
N LYS A 182 5.73 -1.61 -2.10
CA LYS A 182 5.62 -1.60 -0.63
C LYS A 182 4.90 -2.85 -0.10
N HIS A 183 3.76 -3.20 -0.70
CA HIS A 183 2.98 -4.37 -0.26
C HIS A 183 3.72 -5.68 -0.50
N ILE A 184 4.31 -5.86 -1.68
CA ILE A 184 5.12 -7.05 -2.00
C ILE A 184 6.29 -7.22 -1.02
N ILE A 185 7.00 -6.14 -0.70
CA ILE A 185 8.14 -6.15 0.24
C ILE A 185 7.67 -6.47 1.67
N ASN A 186 6.58 -5.86 2.14
CA ASN A 186 6.24 -5.85 3.56
C ASN A 186 5.22 -6.91 3.99
N LYS A 187 4.20 -7.20 3.18
CA LYS A 187 2.98 -7.89 3.62
C LYS A 187 2.48 -8.98 2.66
N GLY A 188 2.95 -9.00 1.41
CA GLY A 188 2.33 -9.75 0.31
C GLY A 188 1.44 -8.86 -0.55
N CYS A 189 1.03 -9.34 -1.72
CA CYS A 189 0.24 -8.58 -2.69
C CYS A 189 -0.80 -9.49 -3.31
N GLY A 190 -2.08 -9.11 -3.17
CA GLY A 190 -3.17 -9.79 -3.84
C GLY A 190 -3.31 -9.39 -5.30
N LEU A 191 -4.35 -9.87 -5.97
CA LEU A 191 -4.59 -9.60 -7.39
C LEU A 191 -5.00 -8.14 -7.69
N ARG A 192 -5.54 -7.41 -6.69
CA ARG A 192 -6.15 -6.09 -6.95
C ARG A 192 -5.19 -5.06 -7.55
N PRO A 193 -3.95 -4.87 -7.04
CA PRO A 193 -3.07 -3.84 -7.60
C PRO A 193 -2.80 -4.04 -9.09
N PHE A 194 -2.78 -5.28 -9.58
CA PHE A 194 -2.61 -5.59 -11.00
C PHE A 194 -3.87 -5.26 -11.82
N LEU A 195 -5.06 -5.57 -11.29
CA LEU A 195 -6.32 -5.14 -11.90
C LEU A 195 -6.44 -3.61 -11.92
N ASP A 196 -6.05 -2.94 -10.82
CA ASP A 196 -5.99 -1.49 -10.72
C ASP A 196 -5.08 -0.90 -11.80
N MET A 197 -3.87 -1.45 -12.00
CA MET A 197 -2.96 -1.04 -13.07
C MET A 197 -3.63 -1.16 -14.45
N VAL A 198 -4.21 -2.33 -14.76
CA VAL A 198 -4.83 -2.59 -16.06
C VAL A 198 -5.98 -1.64 -16.34
N PHE A 199 -6.93 -1.51 -15.41
CA PHE A 199 -8.11 -0.66 -15.64
C PHE A 199 -7.76 0.82 -15.60
N PHE A 200 -6.83 1.25 -14.75
CA PHE A 200 -6.39 2.63 -14.70
C PHE A 200 -5.72 3.04 -16.01
N ILE A 201 -4.78 2.21 -16.51
CA ILE A 201 -4.12 2.45 -17.79
C ILE A 201 -5.16 2.44 -18.92
N GLN A 202 -6.04 1.44 -18.99
CA GLN A 202 -7.05 1.38 -20.07
C GLN A 202 -7.90 2.64 -20.16
N GLN A 203 -8.28 3.23 -19.03
CA GLN A 203 -9.11 4.44 -18.99
C GLN A 203 -8.30 5.72 -19.21
N GLN A 204 -7.10 5.80 -18.63
CA GLN A 204 -6.33 7.04 -18.54
C GLN A 204 -5.13 7.11 -19.48
N ASN A 205 -4.90 6.09 -20.32
CA ASN A 205 -3.69 5.98 -21.17
C ASN A 205 -3.39 7.25 -21.97
N ARG A 206 -4.42 7.92 -22.47
CA ARG A 206 -4.28 9.14 -23.29
C ARG A 206 -3.81 10.37 -22.50
N ASN A 207 -4.01 10.36 -21.19
CA ASN A 207 -3.62 11.43 -20.28
C ASN A 207 -2.22 11.19 -19.68
N MET A 208 -1.63 10.02 -19.93
CA MET A 208 -0.33 9.61 -19.38
C MET A 208 0.80 9.85 -20.39
N ASN A 209 1.86 10.53 -19.95
CA ASN A 209 3.09 10.64 -20.70
C ASN A 209 4.05 9.49 -20.34
N TRP A 210 4.02 8.41 -21.12
CA TRP A 210 4.83 7.22 -20.84
C TRP A 210 6.34 7.44 -20.92
N VAL A 211 6.81 8.38 -21.75
CA VAL A 211 8.24 8.73 -21.78
C VAL A 211 8.68 9.30 -20.44
N TRP A 212 7.90 10.26 -19.91
CA TRP A 212 8.17 10.84 -18.60
C TRP A 212 7.98 9.81 -17.47
N ILE A 213 6.91 9.02 -17.49
CA ILE A 213 6.66 7.97 -16.48
C ILE A 213 7.84 6.99 -16.43
N THR A 214 8.32 6.50 -17.58
CA THR A 214 9.48 5.59 -17.62
C THR A 214 10.71 6.22 -17.00
N GLN A 215 11.02 7.49 -17.29
CA GLN A 215 12.14 8.21 -16.66
C GLN A 215 11.98 8.32 -15.14
N GLN A 216 10.77 8.62 -14.66
CA GLN A 216 10.51 8.70 -13.22
C GLN A 216 10.57 7.34 -12.54
N LEU A 217 10.17 6.25 -13.21
CA LEU A 217 10.34 4.90 -12.69
C LEU A 217 11.82 4.52 -12.57
N GLU A 218 12.69 4.99 -13.46
CA GLU A 218 14.15 4.82 -13.32
C GLU A 218 14.69 5.59 -12.12
N GLU A 219 14.29 6.86 -11.95
CA GLU A 219 14.68 7.66 -10.78
C GLU A 219 14.22 7.06 -9.44
N LEU A 220 13.09 6.35 -9.46
CA LEU A 220 12.53 5.67 -8.31
C LEU A 220 13.10 4.26 -8.09
N ASP A 221 13.99 3.75 -8.96
CA ASP A 221 14.43 2.34 -8.96
C ASP A 221 13.23 1.36 -9.02
N LEU A 222 12.19 1.69 -9.79
CA LEU A 222 10.96 0.89 -9.96
C LEU A 222 10.69 0.45 -11.41
N LEU A 223 11.57 0.78 -12.37
CA LEU A 223 11.35 0.42 -13.77
C LEU A 223 11.32 -1.10 -13.95
N ALA A 224 12.34 -1.82 -13.49
CA ALA A 224 12.42 -3.28 -13.63
C ALA A 224 11.20 -3.96 -12.98
N PHE A 225 10.84 -3.52 -11.78
CA PHE A 225 9.62 -3.95 -11.10
C PHE A 225 8.36 -3.74 -11.92
N THR A 226 8.21 -2.55 -12.52
CA THR A 226 7.06 -2.23 -13.37
C THR A 226 6.99 -3.14 -14.60
N GLN A 227 8.13 -3.41 -15.24
CA GLN A 227 8.20 -4.32 -16.38
C GLN A 227 7.81 -5.76 -16.00
N THR A 228 8.19 -6.21 -14.81
CA THR A 228 7.75 -7.50 -14.24
C THR A 228 6.24 -7.52 -14.00
N CYS A 229 5.69 -6.49 -13.35
CA CYS A 229 4.23 -6.39 -13.14
C CYS A 229 3.48 -6.35 -14.47
N PHE A 230 4.00 -5.65 -15.47
CA PHE A 230 3.39 -5.57 -16.80
C PHE A 230 3.42 -6.94 -17.48
N ALA A 231 4.53 -7.67 -17.43
CA ALA A 231 4.61 -9.03 -17.97
C ALA A 231 3.56 -9.97 -17.33
N LEU A 232 3.35 -9.85 -16.01
CA LEU A 232 2.32 -10.60 -15.30
C LEU A 232 0.91 -10.21 -15.76
N CYS A 233 0.61 -8.91 -15.89
CA CYS A 233 -0.67 -8.43 -16.40
C CYS A 233 -0.95 -8.90 -17.83
N GLU A 234 0.06 -8.88 -18.71
CA GLU A 234 -0.06 -9.37 -20.08
C GLU A 234 -0.38 -10.87 -20.11
N LYS A 235 0.33 -11.69 -19.30
CA LYS A 235 0.07 -13.14 -19.18
C LYS A 235 -1.29 -13.45 -18.54
N TRP A 236 -1.68 -12.78 -17.45
CA TRP A 236 -2.92 -13.06 -16.73
C TRP A 236 -4.17 -12.58 -17.45
N PHE A 237 -4.11 -11.42 -18.13
CA PHE A 237 -5.29 -10.75 -18.65
C PHE A 237 -5.33 -10.65 -20.18
N GLY A 238 -4.26 -11.04 -20.87
CA GLY A 238 -4.20 -10.98 -22.34
C GLY A 238 -4.30 -9.54 -22.87
N VAL A 239 -3.79 -8.57 -22.10
CA VAL A 239 -3.74 -7.14 -22.47
C VAL A 239 -2.34 -6.79 -22.99
N SER A 240 -2.19 -5.61 -23.59
CA SER A 240 -0.87 -5.04 -23.91
C SER A 240 -0.61 -3.89 -22.95
N MET A 241 0.60 -3.86 -22.38
CA MET A 241 1.01 -2.83 -21.45
C MET A 241 1.95 -1.82 -22.13
N PRO A 242 1.97 -0.54 -21.68
CA PRO A 242 2.60 0.55 -22.41
C PRO A 242 4.13 0.63 -22.27
N ILE A 243 4.70 -0.05 -21.28
CA ILE A 243 6.15 -0.20 -21.10
C ILE A 243 6.50 -1.64 -21.47
N SER A 244 7.55 -1.84 -22.26
CA SER A 244 8.01 -3.17 -22.65
C SER A 244 8.22 -4.06 -21.42
N SER A 245 7.52 -5.20 -21.40
CA SER A 245 7.60 -6.20 -20.36
C SER A 245 8.93 -6.95 -20.37
N SER A 246 9.37 -7.40 -19.20
CA SER A 246 10.53 -8.28 -19.06
C SER A 246 10.14 -9.72 -19.31
N PRO A 247 11.00 -10.55 -19.95
CA PRO A 247 10.77 -11.99 -20.00
C PRO A 247 10.66 -12.56 -18.58
N LEU A 248 9.58 -13.29 -18.32
CA LEU A 248 9.39 -13.98 -17.05
C LEU A 248 9.94 -15.39 -17.13
N GLU A 249 10.81 -15.77 -16.19
CA GLU A 249 11.12 -17.16 -15.95
C GLU A 249 9.84 -17.92 -15.56
N GLU A 250 9.66 -19.11 -16.12
CA GLU A 250 8.40 -19.86 -15.93
C GLU A 250 8.20 -20.28 -14.47
N SER A 251 9.27 -20.64 -13.77
CA SER A 251 9.24 -20.95 -12.33
C SER A 251 8.75 -19.76 -11.51
N PHE A 252 9.30 -18.56 -11.76
CA PHE A 252 8.87 -17.33 -11.10
C PHE A 252 7.41 -16.99 -11.43
N PHE A 253 7.01 -17.11 -12.69
CA PHE A 253 5.63 -16.84 -13.10
C PHE A 253 4.63 -17.71 -12.33
N LEU A 254 4.90 -19.01 -12.20
CA LEU A 254 4.04 -19.94 -11.47
C LEU A 254 4.00 -19.61 -9.97
N GLU A 255 5.17 -19.39 -9.35
CA GLU A 255 5.26 -19.04 -7.92
C GLU A 255 4.55 -17.71 -7.60
N ALA A 256 4.79 -16.68 -8.41
CA ALA A 256 4.15 -15.37 -8.26
C ALA A 256 2.63 -15.48 -8.45
N THR A 257 2.16 -16.26 -9.43
CA THR A 257 0.73 -16.49 -9.67
C THR A 257 0.10 -17.21 -8.49
N GLU A 258 0.67 -18.33 -8.04
CA GLU A 258 0.15 -19.07 -6.88
C GLU A 258 0.08 -18.17 -5.64
N LYS A 259 1.16 -17.42 -5.37
CA LYS A 259 1.23 -16.51 -4.22
C LYS A 259 0.17 -15.41 -4.29
N VAL A 260 0.06 -14.71 -5.41
CA VAL A 260 -0.88 -13.58 -5.60
C VAL A 260 -2.33 -14.04 -5.46
N PHE A 261 -2.66 -15.22 -5.99
CA PHE A 261 -4.01 -15.77 -5.91
C PHE A 261 -4.32 -16.32 -4.51
N ALA A 262 -3.35 -16.98 -3.86
CA ALA A 262 -3.49 -17.43 -2.47
C ALA A 262 -3.63 -16.26 -1.48
N ASP A 263 -3.01 -15.12 -1.78
CA ASP A 263 -3.12 -13.86 -1.04
C ASP A 263 -4.45 -13.13 -1.27
N GLY A 264 -5.32 -13.66 -2.15
CA GLY A 264 -6.64 -13.13 -2.44
C GLY A 264 -6.60 -11.75 -3.11
N ILE A 265 -7.52 -10.87 -2.74
CA ILE A 265 -7.66 -9.56 -3.39
C ILE A 265 -6.78 -8.49 -2.71
N PHE A 266 -6.71 -8.51 -1.38
CA PHE A 266 -6.04 -7.46 -0.59
C PHE A 266 -4.60 -7.82 -0.18
N GLY A 267 -4.19 -9.08 -0.29
CA GLY A 267 -3.03 -9.60 0.41
C GLY A 267 -3.38 -10.12 1.79
N HIS A 268 -2.76 -11.21 2.23
CA HIS A 268 -2.88 -11.70 3.60
C HIS A 268 -1.59 -11.43 4.37
N ILE A 269 -1.71 -10.81 5.55
CA ILE A 269 -0.61 -10.78 6.52
C ILE A 269 -0.48 -12.20 7.10
N ASN A 270 0.44 -13.00 6.55
CA ASN A 270 0.70 -14.35 7.01
C ASN A 270 1.91 -14.40 7.96
N GLN A 271 2.08 -15.51 8.70
CA GLN A 271 3.20 -15.70 9.63
C GLN A 271 4.58 -15.55 8.96
N GLN A 272 4.66 -15.71 7.62
CA GLN A 272 5.87 -15.54 6.80
C GLN A 272 6.34 -14.08 6.67
N ASN A 273 5.64 -13.11 7.27
CA ASN A 273 6.03 -11.70 7.26
C ASN A 273 6.92 -11.28 8.44
N ARG A 274 7.23 -12.19 9.38
CA ARG A 274 8.17 -11.89 10.50
C ARG A 274 9.56 -11.50 9.98
N ALA A 275 10.05 -12.18 8.95
CA ALA A 275 11.35 -11.93 8.32
C ALA A 275 11.39 -10.66 7.44
N ALA A 276 10.24 -10.07 7.07
CA ALA A 276 10.18 -9.04 6.04
C ALA A 276 10.93 -7.75 6.42
N ALA A 277 10.82 -7.30 7.68
CA ALA A 277 11.51 -6.10 8.14
C ALA A 277 13.04 -6.24 8.10
N ILE A 278 13.56 -7.41 8.45
CA ILE A 278 14.99 -7.69 8.43
C ILE A 278 15.47 -7.86 6.98
N ALA A 279 14.76 -8.64 6.16
CA ALA A 279 15.07 -8.83 4.75
C ALA A 279 15.14 -7.48 4.00
N LYS A 280 14.15 -6.61 4.22
CA LYS A 280 14.14 -5.25 3.69
C LYS A 280 15.36 -4.43 4.09
N GLN A 281 15.80 -4.52 5.35
CA GLN A 281 16.96 -3.80 5.84
C GLN A 281 18.28 -4.35 5.27
N VAL A 282 18.38 -5.67 5.10
CA VAL A 282 19.52 -6.35 4.47
C VAL A 282 19.60 -5.97 2.99
N HIS A 283 18.49 -6.09 2.24
CA HIS A 283 18.39 -5.75 0.81
C HIS A 283 18.77 -4.30 0.53
N ARG A 284 18.33 -3.39 1.40
CA ARG A 284 18.69 -1.97 1.31
C ARG A 284 20.18 -1.71 1.53
N SER A 285 20.86 -2.56 2.30
CA SER A 285 22.23 -2.31 2.70
C SER A 285 23.20 -2.54 1.54
N ARG A 286 24.21 -1.67 1.38
CA ARG A 286 25.33 -1.90 0.44
C ARG A 286 26.38 -2.86 1.01
N LEU A 287 26.12 -3.44 2.17
CA LEU A 287 27.06 -4.28 2.90
C LEU A 287 26.82 -5.75 2.54
N PRO A 288 27.86 -6.59 2.61
CA PRO A 288 27.68 -8.03 2.64
C PRO A 288 26.69 -8.44 3.73
N ARG A 289 25.86 -9.44 3.45
CA ARG A 289 24.76 -9.89 4.32
C ARG A 289 25.15 -10.10 5.78
N SER A 290 26.30 -10.72 6.05
CA SER A 290 26.81 -10.93 7.41
C SER A 290 27.08 -9.61 8.15
N LEU A 291 27.65 -8.63 7.46
CA LEU A 291 27.91 -7.29 8.00
C LEU A 291 26.61 -6.49 8.16
N ALA A 292 25.63 -6.66 7.27
CA ALA A 292 24.32 -6.05 7.40
C ALA A 292 23.58 -6.54 8.66
N PHE A 293 23.59 -7.86 8.92
CA PHE A 293 23.03 -8.44 10.14
C PHE A 293 23.75 -7.99 11.40
N LEU A 294 25.08 -7.93 11.37
CA LEU A 294 25.85 -7.40 12.49
C LEU A 294 25.51 -5.93 12.74
N ALA A 295 25.50 -5.09 11.70
CA ALA A 295 25.14 -3.68 11.83
C ALA A 295 23.71 -3.48 12.37
N ASP A 296 22.75 -4.29 11.96
CA ASP A 296 21.39 -4.29 12.50
C ASP A 296 21.37 -4.69 13.98
N THR A 297 22.05 -5.77 14.33
CA THR A 297 22.20 -6.22 15.72
C THR A 297 22.84 -5.14 16.59
N TRP A 298 23.88 -4.48 16.08
CA TRP A 298 24.55 -3.35 16.75
C TRP A 298 23.60 -2.17 16.98
N LYS A 299 22.76 -1.79 16.01
CA LYS A 299 21.73 -0.75 16.20
C LYS A 299 20.66 -1.15 17.20
N LYS A 300 20.29 -2.44 17.25
CA LYS A 300 19.34 -2.96 18.24
C LYS A 300 19.92 -2.95 19.65
N ILE A 301 21.20 -3.26 19.84
CA ILE A 301 21.85 -3.25 21.15
C ILE A 301 22.15 -1.81 21.59
N PHE A 302 22.68 -1.00 20.68
CA PHE A 302 23.08 0.39 20.90
C PHE A 302 22.34 1.33 19.93
N PRO A 303 21.05 1.65 20.19
CA PRO A 303 20.30 2.57 19.35
C PRO A 303 20.97 3.94 19.32
N PRO A 304 21.01 4.60 18.16
CA PRO A 304 21.60 5.93 18.02
C PRO A 304 20.78 6.98 18.78
N TYR A 305 21.43 8.09 19.13
CA TYR A 305 20.83 9.19 19.88
C TYR A 305 19.51 9.70 19.28
N ARG A 306 19.42 9.77 17.95
CA ARG A 306 18.21 10.22 17.25
C ARG A 306 17.00 9.34 17.57
N ASP A 307 17.19 8.04 17.79
CA ASP A 307 16.09 7.11 18.04
C ASP A 307 15.72 7.17 19.54
N MET A 308 16.72 7.31 20.42
CA MET A 308 16.52 7.33 21.86
C MET A 308 15.87 8.62 22.37
N ARG A 309 16.12 9.79 21.75
CA ARG A 309 15.54 11.09 22.18
C ARG A 309 14.01 11.17 22.06
N HIS A 310 13.38 10.30 21.27
CA HIS A 310 11.93 10.28 21.08
C HIS A 310 11.18 9.43 22.11
N VAL A 311 11.93 8.80 23.02
CA VAL A 311 11.38 7.84 23.97
C VAL A 311 11.23 8.51 25.35
N PRO A 312 10.02 8.54 25.93
CA PRO A 312 9.75 9.29 27.16
C PRO A 312 10.66 8.93 28.34
N TRP A 313 10.96 7.64 28.54
CA TRP A 313 11.81 7.17 29.65
C TRP A 313 13.31 7.43 29.44
N TYR A 314 13.72 7.94 28.27
CA TYR A 314 15.08 8.41 28.00
C TYR A 314 15.17 9.94 27.92
N ALA A 315 14.16 10.69 28.38
CA ALA A 315 14.14 12.15 28.28
C ALA A 315 15.39 12.84 28.86
N PHE A 316 16.10 12.20 29.81
CA PHE A 316 17.35 12.69 30.37
C PHE A 316 18.52 12.78 29.36
N VAL A 317 18.45 12.06 28.22
CA VAL A 317 19.45 12.20 27.14
C VAL A 317 19.17 13.37 26.22
N ASN A 318 17.98 13.99 26.28
CA ASN A 318 17.62 15.10 25.39
C ASN A 318 18.60 16.27 25.57
N HIS A 319 19.18 16.72 24.46
CA HIS A 319 20.24 17.74 24.42
C HIS A 319 21.53 17.36 25.16
N ARG A 320 21.67 16.09 25.60
CA ARG A 320 22.83 15.55 26.32
C ARG A 320 23.28 14.19 25.74
N PRO A 321 23.81 14.15 24.50
CA PRO A 321 24.20 12.89 23.84
C PRO A 321 25.28 12.10 24.59
N TYR A 322 26.07 12.74 25.45
CA TYR A 322 27.09 12.08 26.27
C TYR A 322 26.50 11.16 27.35
N LEU A 323 25.20 11.25 27.64
CA LEU A 323 24.50 10.34 28.58
C LEU A 323 23.99 9.05 27.91
N MET A 324 24.24 8.85 26.61
CA MET A 324 23.83 7.65 25.87
C MET A 324 24.31 6.32 26.48
N PRO A 325 25.57 6.19 26.99
CA PRO A 325 25.99 4.98 27.67
C PRO A 325 25.14 4.62 28.88
N VAL A 326 24.67 5.62 29.64
CA VAL A 326 23.77 5.41 30.79
C VAL A 326 22.40 4.92 30.30
N ALA A 327 21.90 5.49 29.22
CA ALA A 327 20.63 5.08 28.63
C ALA A 327 20.68 3.66 28.06
N TRP A 328 21.78 3.25 27.45
CA TRP A 328 21.99 1.87 27.01
C TRP A 328 22.04 0.89 28.18
N SER A 329 22.76 1.21 29.26
CA SER A 329 22.81 0.38 30.47
C SER A 329 21.46 0.24 31.14
N TYR A 330 20.72 1.35 31.29
CA TYR A 330 19.36 1.33 31.83
C TYR A 330 18.43 0.48 30.95
N ARG A 331 18.49 0.66 29.63
CA ARG A 331 17.71 -0.14 28.66
C ARG A 331 18.02 -1.62 28.79
N PHE A 332 19.29 -1.99 28.88
CA PHE A 332 19.73 -3.37 29.01
C PHE A 332 19.18 -4.01 30.28
N LEU A 333 19.34 -3.35 31.44
CA LEU A 333 18.80 -3.83 32.72
C LEU A 333 17.27 -3.93 32.71
N TYR A 334 16.59 -2.92 32.16
CA TYR A 334 15.13 -2.92 32.05
C TYR A 334 14.63 -4.08 31.19
N CYS A 335 15.23 -4.28 30.01
CA CYS A 335 14.89 -5.36 29.09
C CYS A 335 15.16 -6.75 29.71
N LEU A 336 16.27 -6.93 30.42
CA LEU A 336 16.58 -8.18 31.11
C LEU A 336 15.56 -8.51 32.20
N VAL A 337 15.12 -7.51 32.99
CA VAL A 337 14.22 -7.75 34.13
C VAL A 337 12.76 -7.88 33.68
N HIS A 338 12.29 -7.04 32.75
CA HIS A 338 10.87 -6.92 32.44
C HIS A 338 10.47 -7.62 31.13
N LYS A 339 11.42 -7.86 30.22
CA LYS A 339 11.16 -8.43 28.88
C LYS A 339 12.25 -9.43 28.43
N PRO A 340 12.66 -10.41 29.26
CA PRO A 340 13.79 -11.28 28.93
C PRO A 340 13.55 -12.08 27.64
N LYS A 341 12.40 -12.75 27.51
CA LYS A 341 12.04 -13.56 26.33
C LYS A 341 11.92 -12.72 25.05
N ALA A 342 11.23 -11.58 25.11
CA ALA A 342 11.11 -10.69 23.95
C ALA A 342 12.45 -10.06 23.51
N SER A 343 13.41 -9.94 24.42
CA SER A 343 14.75 -9.40 24.11
C SER A 343 15.64 -10.47 23.47
N THR A 344 15.59 -11.72 23.98
CA THR A 344 16.29 -12.85 23.36
C THR A 344 15.75 -13.14 21.97
N ASP A 345 14.43 -13.16 21.81
CA ASP A 345 13.79 -13.44 20.52
C ASP A 345 14.22 -12.41 19.48
N ARG A 346 14.21 -11.11 19.79
CA ARG A 346 14.62 -10.04 18.85
C ARG A 346 16.09 -10.06 18.42
N LEU A 347 16.97 -10.59 19.26
CA LEU A 347 18.41 -10.74 18.96
C LEU A 347 18.69 -12.04 18.20
N ALA A 348 17.93 -13.10 18.48
CA ALA A 348 18.04 -14.38 17.81
C ALA A 348 17.35 -14.41 16.44
N ASP A 349 16.26 -13.65 16.26
CA ASP A 349 15.41 -13.62 15.05
C ASP A 349 16.18 -13.57 13.72
N PRO A 350 17.19 -12.70 13.54
CA PRO A 350 17.94 -12.61 12.28
C PRO A 350 18.78 -13.87 11.99
N TYR A 351 19.14 -14.62 13.04
CA TYR A 351 19.99 -15.81 12.97
C TYR A 351 19.16 -17.11 12.96
N THR A 352 17.98 -17.12 13.57
CA THR A 352 17.08 -18.28 13.58
C THR A 352 16.26 -18.39 12.29
N HIS A 353 15.95 -17.28 11.63
CA HIS A 353 15.13 -17.24 10.41
C HIS A 353 15.94 -16.90 9.15
N GLN A 354 17.21 -17.32 9.06
CA GLN A 354 18.09 -16.98 7.92
C GLN A 354 17.54 -17.47 6.57
N GLU A 355 16.96 -18.66 6.53
CA GLU A 355 16.38 -19.23 5.30
C GLU A 355 15.15 -18.42 4.85
N GLU A 356 14.25 -18.07 5.77
CA GLU A 356 13.08 -17.24 5.47
C GLU A 356 13.48 -15.83 5.01
N ILE A 357 14.52 -15.24 5.63
CA ILE A 357 15.07 -13.95 5.22
C ILE A 357 15.71 -14.04 3.82
N ALA A 358 16.42 -15.13 3.53
CA ALA A 358 17.01 -15.37 2.20
C ALA A 358 15.94 -15.53 1.12
N ALA A 359 14.91 -16.33 1.41
CA ALA A 359 13.78 -16.52 0.52
C ALA A 359 13.07 -15.18 0.24
N ARG A 360 12.92 -14.31 1.25
CA ARG A 360 12.35 -12.98 1.07
C ARG A 360 13.25 -12.03 0.27
N GLU A 361 14.55 -12.06 0.46
CA GLU A 361 15.51 -11.29 -0.33
C GLU A 361 15.49 -11.72 -1.81
N ASN A 362 15.47 -13.03 -2.07
CA ASN A 362 15.34 -13.59 -3.40
C ASN A 362 14.00 -13.22 -4.06
N LEU A 363 12.90 -13.26 -3.30
CA LEU A 363 11.60 -12.78 -3.75
C LEU A 363 11.70 -11.30 -4.18
N ILE A 364 12.19 -10.40 -3.32
CA ILE A 364 12.29 -8.97 -3.66
C ILE A 364 13.09 -8.78 -4.97
N THR A 365 14.22 -9.48 -5.10
CA THR A 365 15.06 -9.42 -6.29
C THR A 365 14.38 -9.97 -7.54
N SER A 366 13.64 -11.08 -7.45
CA SER A 366 12.95 -11.70 -8.59
C SER A 366 11.80 -10.85 -9.12
N TRP A 367 11.20 -10.02 -8.25
CA TRP A 367 10.25 -9.00 -8.66
C TRP A 367 10.90 -7.79 -9.32
N GLY A 368 12.24 -7.64 -9.26
CA GLY A 368 12.97 -6.50 -9.83
C GLY A 368 13.00 -5.27 -8.91
N LEU A 369 12.99 -5.49 -7.58
CA LEU A 369 12.96 -4.46 -6.52
C LEU A 369 14.27 -4.36 -5.71
#